data_AF-A0AAJ2J8L7-F1
#
_entry.id   AF-A0AAJ2J8L7-F1
#
_cell.length_a   1.000
_cell.length_b   1.000
_cell.length_c   1.000
_cell.angle_alpha   90.00
_cell.angle_beta   90.00
_cell.angle_gamma   90.00
#
_symmetry.space_group_name_H-M   'P 1'
#
loop_
_entity.id
_entity.type
_entity.pdbx_description
1 polymer ?
#
loop_
_entity_poly.entity_id
_entity_poly.type
_entity_poly.pdbx_seq_one_letter_code
_entity_poly.pdbx_strand_id
1 'polypeptide(L)' 'MSTDTTPKGPASYFPSIEKTYGQPVAHWFELLAARQGLKHMELVSFLKSEHGLGHGHANALVAHHLAGKG' A
#
# COMPACT_ATOMS: atom_id res chain seq x y z
N MET A 1 7.47 -3.32 30.85
CA MET A 1 7.52 -4.16 29.64
C MET A 1 7.30 -3.23 28.46
N SER A 2 8.24 -3.21 27.53
CA SER A 2 8.31 -2.23 26.44
C SER A 2 7.63 -2.77 25.19
N THR A 3 6.59 -2.11 24.69
CA THR A 3 6.16 -2.20 23.28
C THR A 3 5.57 -0.85 22.86
N ASP A 4 6.42 0.17 22.79
CA ASP A 4 6.20 1.35 21.95
C ASP A 4 6.53 0.94 20.51
N THR A 5 5.53 0.75 19.66
CA THR A 5 5.63 1.02 18.21
C THR A 5 4.22 1.08 17.63
N THR A 6 3.41 2.08 17.99
CA THR A 6 2.26 2.41 17.14
C THR A 6 2.85 2.87 15.80
N PRO A 7 2.62 2.19 14.66
CA PRO A 7 3.09 2.70 13.39
C PRO A 7 2.26 3.94 13.06
N LYS A 8 2.66 5.11 13.54
CA LYS A 8 2.03 6.40 13.21
C LYS A 8 2.38 6.72 11.75
N GLY A 9 1.66 6.11 10.81
CA GLY A 9 1.88 6.27 9.38
C GLY A 9 1.01 5.33 8.54
N PRO A 10 1.06 5.43 7.21
CA PRO A 10 0.27 4.59 6.29
C PRO A 10 0.47 3.08 6.51
N ALA A 11 1.56 2.68 7.17
CA ALA A 11 1.82 1.29 7.57
C ALA A 11 0.81 0.71 8.56
N SER A 12 0.07 1.54 9.31
CA SER A 12 -1.04 1.05 10.16
C SER A 12 -2.17 0.41 9.36
N TYR A 13 -2.31 0.74 8.07
CA TYR A 13 -3.35 0.14 7.22
C TYR A 13 -2.96 -1.23 6.67
N PHE A 14 -1.67 -1.59 6.69
CA PHE A 14 -1.16 -2.84 6.11
C PHE A 14 -1.81 -4.10 6.67
N PRO A 15 -1.87 -4.33 7.99
CA PRO A 15 -2.52 -5.52 8.53
C PRO A 15 -4.01 -5.60 8.17
N SER A 16 -4.70 -4.46 8.05
CA SER A 16 -6.09 -4.41 7.60
C SER A 16 -6.23 -4.75 6.13
N ILE A 17 -5.33 -4.26 5.27
CA ILE A 17 -5.29 -4.58 3.84
C ILE A 17 -5.06 -6.08 3.64
N GLU A 18 -4.07 -6.66 4.32
CA GLU A 18 -3.80 -8.09 4.23
C GLU A 18 -4.99 -8.93 4.68
N LYS A 19 -5.67 -8.51 5.74
CA LYS A 19 -6.89 -9.16 6.23
C LYS A 19 -8.08 -9.00 5.29
N THR A 20 -8.23 -7.86 4.62
CA THR A 20 -9.34 -7.59 3.70
C THR A 20 -9.16 -8.26 2.35
N TYR A 21 -7.95 -8.24 1.78
CA TYR A 21 -7.68 -8.74 0.43
C TYR A 21 -6.95 -10.10 0.39
N GLY A 22 -6.55 -10.63 1.54
CA GLY A 22 -5.94 -11.96 1.68
C GLY A 22 -4.52 -12.08 1.14
N GLN A 23 -3.88 -10.96 0.80
CA GLN A 23 -2.54 -10.93 0.19
C GLN A 23 -1.61 -10.03 1.00
N PRO A 24 -0.34 -10.43 1.17
CA PRO A 24 0.61 -9.68 1.98
C PRO A 24 0.91 -8.30 1.37
N VAL A 25 1.28 -7.32 2.20
CA VAL A 25 1.63 -5.97 1.66
C VAL A 25 2.83 -5.96 0.72
N ALA A 26 3.75 -6.92 0.91
CA ALA A 26 4.84 -7.15 -0.02
C ALA A 26 4.33 -7.43 -1.45
N HIS A 27 3.27 -8.24 -1.60
CA HIS A 27 2.69 -8.54 -2.90
C HIS A 27 2.19 -7.27 -3.61
N TRP A 28 1.52 -6.39 -2.87
CA TRP A 28 1.06 -5.10 -3.40
C TRP A 28 2.24 -4.21 -3.80
N PHE A 29 3.30 -4.17 -3.01
CA PHE A 29 4.51 -3.42 -3.36
C PHE A 29 5.24 -4.00 -4.57
N GLU A 30 5.28 -5.32 -4.74
CA GLU A 30 5.86 -5.94 -5.94
C GLU A 30 5.10 -5.54 -7.20
N LEU A 31 3.76 -5.49 -7.15
CA LEU A 31 2.93 -5.01 -8.26
C LEU A 31 3.19 -3.54 -8.59
N LEU A 32 3.33 -2.70 -7.56
CA LEU A 32 3.69 -1.29 -7.72
C LEU A 32 5.13 -1.12 -8.25
N ALA A 33 6.05 -1.96 -7.80
CA ALA A 33 7.44 -2.00 -8.21
C ALA A 33 7.62 -2.58 -9.61
N ALA A 34 6.69 -3.38 -10.13
CA ALA A 34 6.65 -3.77 -11.53
C ALA A 34 6.21 -2.61 -12.44
N ARG A 35 5.50 -1.63 -11.87
CA ARG A 35 4.95 -0.46 -12.58
C ARG A 35 5.77 0.81 -12.33
N GLN A 36 7.08 0.68 -12.47
CA GLN A 36 8.02 1.78 -12.27
C GLN A 36 7.77 2.88 -13.31
N GLY A 37 7.54 4.10 -12.85
CA GLY A 37 7.34 5.27 -13.71
C GLY A 37 5.90 5.78 -13.80
N LEU A 38 4.92 5.04 -13.27
CA LEU A 38 3.56 5.53 -13.13
C LEU A 38 3.45 6.57 -12.01
N LYS A 39 2.58 7.56 -12.20
CA LYS A 39 2.29 8.56 -11.16
C LYS A 39 1.49 7.94 -10.02
N HIS A 40 1.54 8.58 -8.84
CA HIS A 40 0.76 8.19 -7.65
C HIS A 40 -0.70 7.84 -8.00
N MET A 41 -1.39 8.73 -8.71
CA MET A 41 -2.79 8.53 -9.09
C MET A 41 -3.02 7.33 -10.03
N GLU A 42 -2.06 7.04 -10.92
CA GLU A 42 -2.16 5.91 -11.83
C GLU A 42 -1.98 4.58 -11.10
N LEU A 43 -1.04 4.52 -10.15
CA LEU A 43 -0.85 3.36 -9.28
C LEU A 43 -2.07 3.12 -8.38
N VAL A 44 -2.67 4.20 -7.82
CA VAL A 44 -3.90 4.10 -7.04
C VAL A 44 -5.04 3.59 -7.92
N SER A 45 -5.19 4.13 -9.13
CA SER A 45 -6.24 3.67 -10.05
C SER A 45 -6.04 2.21 -10.46
N PHE A 46 -4.81 1.78 -10.68
CA PHE A 46 -4.49 0.39 -10.98
C PHE A 46 -4.94 -0.55 -9.85
N LEU A 47 -4.56 -0.28 -8.61
CA LEU A 47 -4.96 -1.11 -7.46
C LEU A 47 -6.48 -1.15 -7.29
N LYS A 48 -7.17 -0.03 -7.56
CA LYS A 48 -8.63 0.03 -7.55
C LYS A 48 -9.26 -0.77 -8.68
N SER A 49 -8.75 -0.65 -9.90
CA SER A 49 -9.35 -1.24 -11.10
C SER A 49 -9.05 -2.73 -11.26
N GLU A 50 -7.81 -3.16 -11.01
CA GLU A 50 -7.44 -4.57 -11.18
C GLU A 50 -7.70 -5.42 -9.94
N HIS A 51 -7.60 -4.83 -8.74
CA HIS A 51 -7.68 -5.59 -7.50
C HIS A 51 -8.84 -5.16 -6.60
N GLY A 52 -9.64 -4.18 -7.02
CA GLY A 52 -10.81 -3.72 -6.27
C GLY A 52 -10.45 -3.01 -4.96
N LEU A 53 -9.22 -2.51 -4.80
CA LEU A 53 -8.83 -1.85 -3.56
C LEU A 53 -9.66 -0.58 -3.31
N GLY A 54 -10.08 -0.36 -2.08
CA GLY A 54 -10.67 0.91 -1.65
C GLY A 54 -9.67 2.07 -1.76
N HIS A 55 -10.18 3.30 -1.95
CA HIS A 55 -9.36 4.50 -2.17
C HIS A 55 -8.31 4.69 -1.05
N GLY A 56 -8.71 4.58 0.22
CA GLY A 56 -7.79 4.74 1.36
C GLY A 56 -6.69 3.69 1.39
N HIS A 57 -7.03 2.42 1.12
CA HIS A 57 -6.08 1.30 1.09
C HIS A 57 -5.07 1.44 -0.06
N ALA A 58 -5.55 1.72 -1.27
CA ALA A 58 -4.69 1.95 -2.42
C ALA A 58 -3.77 3.16 -2.21
N ASN A 59 -4.31 4.27 -1.69
CA ASN A 59 -3.53 5.47 -1.41
C ASN A 59 -2.44 5.22 -0.36
N ALA A 60 -2.73 4.47 0.71
CA ALA A 60 -1.74 4.15 1.74
C ALA A 60 -0.56 3.32 1.19
N LEU A 61 -0.84 2.31 0.37
CA LEU A 61 0.19 1.49 -0.28
C LEU A 61 1.06 2.34 -1.22
N VAL A 62 0.43 3.11 -2.11
CA VAL A 62 1.18 3.91 -3.09
C VAL A 62 1.97 5.02 -2.42
N ALA A 63 1.38 5.74 -1.45
CA ALA A 63 2.07 6.78 -0.70
C ALA A 63 3.30 6.22 0.01
N HIS A 64 3.19 5.04 0.64
CA HIS A 64 4.31 4.42 1.33
C HIS A 64 5.40 3.94 0.35
N HIS A 65 5.01 3.30 -0.75
CA HIS A 65 5.93 2.85 -1.79
C HIS A 65 6.69 4.02 -2.43
N LEU A 66 6.01 5.15 -2.69
CA LEU A 66 6.65 6.34 -3.26
C LEU A 66 7.48 7.11 -2.23
N ALA A 67 7.03 7.21 -0.98
CA ALA A 67 7.77 7.88 0.09
C ALA A 67 9.07 7.14 0.46
N GLY A 68 9.08 5.81 0.36
CA GLY A 68 10.29 5.00 0.58
C GLY A 68 11.28 4.99 -0.59
N LYS A 69 10.93 5.59 -1.74
CA LYS A 69 11.77 5.66 -2.95
C LYS A 69 12.59 6.97 -3.05
N GLY A 70 12.72 7.69 -1.93
CA GLY A 70 13.48 8.95 -1.80
C GLY A 70 14.81 8.77 -1.08
#